data_AF-A0A9N8KCK6-F1
#
_entry.id   AF-A0A9N8KCK6-F1
#
_cell.length_a   1.000
_cell.length_b   1.000
_cell.length_c   1.000
_cell.angle_alpha   90.00
_cell.angle_beta   90.00
_cell.angle_gamma   90.00
#
_symmetry.space_group_name_H-M   'P 1'
#
loop_
_entity.id
_entity.type
_entity.pdbx_description
1 polymer ?
#
loop_
_entity_poly.entity_id
_entity_poly.type
_entity_poly.pdbx_seq_one_letter_code
_entity_poly.pdbx_strand_id
1 'polypeptide(L)'
;MTNPIELPKEIWLEVISHLDYFDLKKCMRVSKEFKSFTELPVCQETMFRSSKKLIPEGGAINLDNIQMHPAFDLMAFECATKIEHVEFYTGKDYNGIVALTDTCAAEEYATDPPVAFIRLQIHSWPAVQVTNKSGVTVVQVMKSLCRFFSKDDHRESMGDHTGWTGWDETKLDRKGRLLLRAMWFDS
;
A
#
# COMPACT_ATOMS: atom_id res chain seq x y z
N MET A 1 -43.53 17.31 1.11
CA MET A 1 -42.18 17.88 1.25
C MET A 1 -41.41 16.95 2.18
N THR A 2 -40.50 16.13 1.66
CA THR A 2 -39.59 15.34 2.47
C THR A 2 -38.49 16.26 2.96
N ASN A 3 -38.51 16.61 4.25
CA ASN A 3 -37.37 17.28 4.86
C ASN A 3 -36.17 16.32 4.73
N PRO A 4 -35.07 16.74 4.12
CA PRO A 4 -33.87 15.93 4.10
C PRO A 4 -33.44 15.69 5.55
N ILE A 5 -33.27 14.42 5.91
CA ILE A 5 -32.67 14.05 7.20
C ILE A 5 -31.20 14.41 7.08
N GLU A 6 -30.80 15.52 7.72
CA GLU A 6 -29.40 15.87 7.88
C GLU A 6 -28.88 15.27 9.19
N LEU A 7 -27.92 14.36 9.08
CA LEU A 7 -27.24 13.83 10.26
C LEU A 7 -26.29 14.89 10.83
N PRO A 8 -26.20 15.03 12.17
CA PRO A 8 -25.19 15.84 12.82
C PRO A 8 -23.77 15.41 12.43
N LYS A 9 -22.81 16.34 12.48
CA LYS A 9 -21.40 16.08 12.12
C LYS A 9 -20.77 15.00 12.98
N GLU A 10 -21.17 14.92 14.24
CA GLU A 10 -20.70 13.93 15.21
C GLU A 10 -21.11 12.52 14.81
N ILE A 11 -22.31 12.35 14.25
CA ILE A 11 -22.78 11.05 13.76
C ILE A 11 -22.05 10.68 12.47
N TRP A 12 -21.82 11.65 11.57
CA TRP A 12 -20.98 11.41 10.39
C TRP A 12 -19.57 10.98 10.76
N LEU A 13 -18.98 11.63 11.76
CA LEU A 13 -17.67 11.28 12.35
C LEU A 13 -17.64 9.85 12.89
N GLU A 14 -18.67 9.44 13.62
CA GLU A 14 -18.79 8.07 14.12
C GLU A 14 -18.88 7.08 12.95
N VAL A 15 -19.76 7.32 11.97
CA VAL A 15 -19.93 6.47 10.79
C VAL A 15 -18.62 6.28 10.02
N ILE A 16 -17.91 7.38 9.68
CA ILE A 16 -16.66 7.27 8.91
C ILE A 16 -15.54 6.58 9.69
N SER A 17 -15.56 6.65 11.03
CA SER A 17 -14.52 6.03 11.86
C SER A 17 -14.56 4.50 11.83
N HIS A 18 -15.70 3.94 11.39
CA HIS A 18 -15.90 2.49 11.23
C HIS A 18 -15.63 1.99 9.82
N LEU A 19 -15.35 2.88 8.86
CA LEU A 19 -15.07 2.49 7.48
C LEU A 19 -13.63 2.01 7.32
N ASP A 20 -13.44 0.98 6.49
CA ASP A 20 -12.11 0.54 6.12
C ASP A 20 -11.47 1.46 5.07
N TYR A 21 -10.22 1.18 4.72
CA TYR A 21 -9.46 1.94 3.74
C TYR A 21 -10.22 2.10 2.40
N PHE A 22 -10.81 1.03 1.88
CA PHE A 22 -11.46 1.05 0.57
C PHE A 22 -12.80 1.78 0.60
N ASP A 23 -13.56 1.63 1.67
CA ASP A 23 -14.79 2.36 1.88
C ASP A 23 -14.53 3.85 2.03
N LEU A 24 -13.47 4.25 2.73
CA LEU A 24 -13.03 5.64 2.78
C LEU A 24 -12.64 6.18 1.39
N LYS A 25 -11.94 5.39 0.54
CA LYS A 25 -11.67 5.80 -0.86
C LYS A 25 -12.95 5.99 -1.67
N LYS A 26 -13.97 5.14 -1.45
CA LYS A 26 -15.27 5.31 -2.11
C LYS A 26 -15.95 6.59 -1.63
N CYS A 27 -15.94 6.88 -0.32
CA CYS A 27 -16.48 8.11 0.24
C CYS A 27 -15.87 9.37 -0.40
N MET A 28 -14.55 9.40 -0.61
CA MET A 28 -13.87 10.52 -1.27
C MET A 28 -14.41 10.84 -2.67
N ARG A 29 -15.05 9.88 -3.34
CA ARG A 29 -15.60 10.02 -4.70
C ARG A 29 -17.07 10.44 -4.71
N VAL A 30 -17.76 10.41 -3.57
CA VAL A 30 -19.19 10.74 -3.47
C VAL A 30 -19.42 12.24 -3.59
N SER A 31 -18.76 13.03 -2.74
CA SER A 31 -18.86 14.50 -2.75
C SER A 31 -17.65 15.15 -2.07
N LYS A 32 -17.51 16.47 -2.22
CA LYS A 32 -16.49 17.25 -1.51
C LYS A 32 -16.62 17.16 0.01
N GLU A 33 -17.86 17.08 0.51
CA GLU A 33 -18.15 16.96 1.95
C GLU A 33 -17.71 15.59 2.49
N PHE A 34 -18.02 14.49 1.78
CA PHE A 34 -17.53 13.17 2.18
C PHE A 34 -16.01 13.07 2.11
N LYS A 35 -15.39 13.71 1.11
CA LYS A 35 -13.94 13.78 1.03
C LYS A 35 -13.33 14.49 2.25
N SER A 36 -13.88 15.63 2.67
CA SER A 36 -13.32 16.37 3.81
C SER A 36 -13.42 15.58 5.12
N PHE A 37 -14.46 14.75 5.29
CA PHE A 37 -14.54 13.83 6.42
C PHE A 37 -13.38 12.82 6.48
N THR A 38 -12.93 12.30 5.33
CA THR A 38 -11.78 11.37 5.28
C THR A 38 -10.42 12.03 5.59
N GLU A 39 -10.37 13.36 5.62
CA GLU A 39 -9.18 14.14 5.96
C GLU A 39 -9.07 14.40 7.48
N LEU A 40 -10.06 13.93 8.26
CA LEU A 40 -10.06 14.10 9.71
C LEU A 40 -9.02 13.19 10.39
N PRO A 41 -8.47 13.60 11.55
CA PRO A 41 -7.42 12.85 12.25
C PRO A 41 -7.75 11.37 12.49
N VAL A 42 -9.02 11.06 12.81
CA VAL A 42 -9.50 9.70 13.07
C VAL A 42 -9.34 8.75 11.88
N CYS A 43 -9.38 9.27 10.65
CA CYS A 43 -9.24 8.46 9.44
C CYS A 43 -7.79 8.31 8.98
N GLN A 44 -6.84 9.11 9.48
CA GLN A 44 -5.49 9.16 8.91
C GLN A 44 -4.72 7.86 9.11
N GLU A 45 -4.99 7.12 10.19
CA GLU A 45 -4.45 5.78 10.43
C GLU A 45 -4.94 4.77 9.39
N THR A 46 -6.26 4.61 9.25
CA THR A 46 -6.88 3.73 8.25
C THR A 46 -6.47 4.11 6.82
N MET A 47 -6.20 5.39 6.57
CA MET A 47 -5.77 5.92 5.28
C MET A 47 -4.25 5.85 5.06
N PHE A 48 -3.47 5.31 6.01
CA PHE A 48 -2.01 5.21 5.93
C PHE A 48 -1.32 6.56 5.68
N ARG A 49 -1.91 7.63 6.22
CA ARG A 49 -1.42 9.01 6.23
C ARG A 49 -1.03 9.49 7.63
N SER A 50 -1.18 8.62 8.62
CA SER A 50 -1.03 8.98 10.03
C SER A 50 0.38 9.44 10.36
N SER A 51 0.45 10.47 11.20
CA SER A 51 1.67 11.02 11.77
C SER A 51 2.15 10.24 13.00
N LYS A 52 1.66 9.00 13.21
CA LYS A 52 2.25 8.08 14.19
C LYS A 52 3.77 8.10 14.05
N LYS A 53 4.46 8.02 15.18
CA LYS A 53 5.91 8.19 15.24
C LYS A 53 6.57 7.14 14.32
N LEU A 54 7.14 7.63 13.24
CA LEU A 54 7.96 6.86 12.30
C LEU A 54 8.94 5.96 13.06
N ILE A 55 8.97 4.69 12.68
CA ILE A 55 9.99 3.76 13.16
C ILE A 55 11.25 3.98 12.32
N PRO A 56 12.34 4.52 12.90
CA PRO A 56 13.57 4.78 12.15
C PRO A 56 14.29 3.48 11.81
N GLU A 57 15.31 3.56 10.95
CA GLU A 57 16.21 2.43 10.70
C GLU A 57 16.89 2.00 12.01
N GLY A 58 16.86 0.69 12.31
CA GLY A 58 17.34 0.13 13.58
C GLY A 58 16.39 0.33 14.76
N GLY A 59 15.24 0.98 14.56
CA GLY A 59 14.17 1.05 15.55
C GLY A 59 13.56 -0.34 15.81
N ALA A 60 13.07 -0.55 17.04
CA ALA A 60 12.39 -1.79 17.39
C ALA A 60 11.04 -1.88 16.69
N ILE A 61 10.82 -2.97 15.96
CA ILE A 61 9.55 -3.26 15.29
C ILE A 61 8.84 -4.35 16.09
N ASN A 62 7.61 -4.08 16.53
CA ASN A 62 6.69 -5.13 16.96
C ASN A 62 5.86 -5.56 15.74
N LEU A 63 6.11 -6.76 15.24
CA LEU A 63 5.49 -7.26 14.01
C LEU A 63 3.96 -7.32 14.10
N ASP A 64 3.43 -7.70 15.27
CA ASP A 64 1.97 -7.80 15.51
C ASP A 64 1.24 -6.46 15.40
N ASN A 65 1.98 -5.35 15.49
CA ASN A 65 1.45 -4.00 15.37
C ASN A 65 1.66 -3.39 13.98
N ILE A 66 2.30 -4.11 13.06
CA ILE A 66 2.54 -3.61 11.69
C ILE A 66 1.39 -4.05 10.80
N GLN A 67 0.69 -3.07 10.25
CA GLN A 67 -0.28 -3.28 9.19
C GLN A 67 0.36 -2.93 7.85
N MET A 68 0.17 -3.81 6.86
CA MET A 68 0.54 -3.56 5.48
C MET A 68 -0.54 -2.74 4.78
N HIS A 69 -0.14 -1.88 3.87
CA HIS A 69 -1.07 -1.04 3.12
C HIS A 69 -1.99 -1.90 2.22
N PRO A 70 -3.33 -1.82 2.34
CA PRO A 70 -4.28 -2.66 1.59
C PRO A 70 -4.19 -2.52 0.07
N ALA A 71 -3.67 -1.39 -0.44
CA ALA A 71 -3.41 -1.22 -1.87
C ALA A 71 -2.55 -2.33 -2.49
N PHE A 72 -1.67 -2.99 -1.74
CA PHE A 72 -0.87 -4.08 -2.28
C PHE A 72 -1.73 -5.24 -2.80
N ASP A 73 -2.91 -5.46 -2.23
CA ASP A 73 -3.84 -6.52 -2.64
C ASP A 73 -4.67 -6.16 -3.89
N LEU A 74 -4.56 -4.91 -4.37
CA LEU A 74 -5.27 -4.41 -5.55
C LEU A 74 -4.32 -4.05 -6.71
N MET A 75 -3.07 -4.49 -6.67
CA MET A 75 -2.13 -4.22 -7.75
C MET A 75 -2.12 -5.38 -8.75
N ALA A 76 -2.07 -5.02 -10.03
CA ALA A 76 -1.62 -5.93 -11.08
C ALA A 76 -0.15 -5.58 -11.36
N PHE A 77 0.74 -6.54 -11.11
CA PHE A 77 2.17 -6.36 -11.34
C PHE A 77 2.74 -7.58 -12.04
N GLU A 78 3.16 -7.41 -13.29
CA GLU A 78 3.69 -8.49 -14.14
C GLU A 78 5.20 -8.34 -14.36
N CYS A 79 6.00 -8.49 -13.30
CA CYS A 79 7.44 -8.21 -13.31
C CYS A 79 7.80 -6.89 -14.01
N ALA A 80 6.93 -5.88 -13.85
CA ALA A 80 7.00 -4.62 -14.59
C ALA A 80 8.35 -3.94 -14.35
N THR A 81 9.03 -3.52 -15.42
CA THR A 81 10.36 -2.87 -15.33
C THR A 81 10.29 -1.35 -15.15
N LYS A 82 9.08 -0.80 -15.19
CA LYS A 82 8.78 0.63 -15.14
C LYS A 82 7.53 0.85 -14.30
N ILE A 83 7.50 1.94 -13.52
CA ILE A 83 6.41 2.19 -12.56
C ILE A 83 5.08 2.49 -13.26
N GLU A 84 5.14 3.03 -14.47
CA GLU A 84 3.97 3.34 -15.30
C GLU A 84 3.23 2.08 -15.76
N HIS A 85 3.88 0.91 -15.65
CA HIS A 85 3.32 -0.40 -15.97
C HIS A 85 2.83 -1.13 -14.71
N VAL A 86 2.87 -0.49 -13.54
CA VAL A 86 2.28 -1.03 -12.31
C VAL A 86 0.85 -0.55 -12.25
N GLU A 87 -0.05 -1.48 -12.43
CA GLU A 87 -1.47 -1.23 -12.56
C GLU A 87 -2.16 -1.40 -11.20
N PHE A 88 -3.23 -0.63 -11.02
CA PHE A 88 -4.05 -0.63 -9.82
C PHE A 88 -5.49 -0.88 -10.22
N TYR A 89 -6.06 -1.96 -9.69
CA TYR A 89 -7.44 -2.32 -9.94
C TYR A 89 -8.39 -1.34 -9.24
N THR A 90 -9.41 -0.94 -9.99
CA THR A 90 -10.47 -0.03 -9.56
C THR A 90 -11.83 -0.59 -9.99
N GLY A 91 -12.90 -0.08 -9.38
CA GLY A 91 -14.25 -0.52 -9.71
C GLY A 91 -14.68 -1.78 -8.94
N LYS A 92 -15.94 -2.17 -9.15
CA LYS A 92 -16.47 -3.41 -8.60
C LYS A 92 -15.98 -4.56 -9.50
N ASP A 93 -15.49 -5.63 -8.90
CA ASP A 93 -15.00 -6.82 -9.61
C ASP A 93 -13.72 -6.60 -10.47
N TYR A 94 -12.82 -5.70 -10.05
CA TYR A 94 -11.50 -5.48 -10.70
C TYR A 94 -11.57 -5.06 -12.18
N ASN A 95 -12.69 -4.46 -12.60
CA ASN A 95 -12.96 -4.17 -14.02
C ASN A 95 -12.36 -2.86 -14.55
N GLY A 96 -11.90 -1.97 -13.67
CA GLY A 96 -11.19 -0.76 -14.03
C GLY A 96 -9.71 -0.89 -13.71
N ILE A 97 -8.86 -0.35 -14.56
CA ILE A 97 -7.41 -0.36 -14.37
C ILE A 97 -6.89 1.06 -14.57
N VAL A 98 -6.06 1.52 -13.63
CA VAL A 98 -5.34 2.80 -13.71
C VAL A 98 -3.88 2.58 -13.31
N ALA A 99 -2.98 3.47 -13.70
CA ALA A 99 -1.61 3.41 -13.20
C ALA A 99 -1.59 3.70 -11.69
N LEU A 100 -0.76 2.99 -10.93
CA LEU A 100 -0.59 3.23 -9.48
C LEU A 100 -0.31 4.70 -9.19
N THR A 101 0.54 5.33 -10.00
CA THR A 101 0.96 6.74 -9.86
C THR A 101 -0.18 7.74 -10.01
N ASP A 102 -1.29 7.35 -10.61
CA ASP A 102 -2.47 8.20 -10.79
C ASP A 102 -3.44 8.08 -9.59
N THR A 103 -3.10 7.26 -8.61
CA THR A 103 -3.89 7.05 -7.39
C THR A 103 -3.26 7.74 -6.18
N CYS A 104 -4.09 8.08 -5.19
CA CYS A 104 -3.58 8.57 -3.91
C CYS A 104 -2.81 7.52 -3.10
N ALA A 105 -3.00 6.22 -3.40
CA ALA A 105 -2.29 5.13 -2.73
C ALA A 105 -0.78 5.20 -2.97
N ALA A 106 -0.33 5.74 -4.10
CA ALA A 106 1.08 5.86 -4.44
C ALA A 106 1.90 6.61 -3.36
N GLU A 107 1.33 7.68 -2.82
CA GLU A 107 1.99 8.59 -1.88
C GLU A 107 1.73 8.21 -0.41
N GLU A 108 0.89 7.22 -0.16
CA GLU A 108 0.57 6.73 1.18
C GLU A 108 1.68 5.81 1.71
N TYR A 109 1.81 5.73 3.04
CA TYR A 109 2.83 4.90 3.66
C TYR A 109 2.59 3.42 3.39
N ALA A 110 3.65 2.66 3.11
CA ALA A 110 3.52 1.23 2.86
C ALA A 110 3.07 0.43 4.09
N THR A 111 3.22 1.00 5.29
CA THR A 111 2.84 0.38 6.57
C THR A 111 2.25 1.41 7.54
N ASP A 112 1.44 0.93 8.49
CA ASP A 112 1.11 1.65 9.73
C ASP A 112 1.56 0.82 10.95
N PRO A 113 2.32 1.41 11.91
CA PRO A 113 2.99 2.70 11.81
C PRO A 113 3.98 2.76 10.63
N PRO A 114 4.31 3.95 10.13
CA PRO A 114 5.26 4.08 9.03
C PRO A 114 6.65 3.63 9.46
N VAL A 115 7.33 2.89 8.59
CA VAL A 115 8.73 2.48 8.77
C VAL A 115 9.65 3.21 7.80
N ALA A 116 10.84 3.56 8.25
CA ALA A 116 11.85 4.21 7.41
C ALA A 116 12.56 3.24 6.45
N PHE A 117 12.31 1.93 6.60
CA PHE A 117 13.10 0.87 6.00
C PHE A 117 12.26 -0.39 5.77
N ILE A 118 12.32 -0.95 4.55
CA ILE A 118 11.70 -2.22 4.18
C ILE A 118 12.69 -3.02 3.32
N ARG A 119 12.76 -4.34 3.52
CA ARG A 119 13.44 -5.25 2.58
C ARG A 119 12.43 -6.05 1.79
N LEU A 120 12.71 -6.27 0.52
CA LEU A 120 11.89 -7.08 -0.37
C LEU A 120 12.67 -8.33 -0.75
N GLN A 121 12.17 -9.49 -0.33
CA GLN A 121 12.70 -10.80 -0.69
C GLN A 121 11.88 -11.35 -1.85
N ILE A 122 12.50 -11.43 -3.02
CA ILE A 122 11.87 -11.92 -4.25
C ILE A 122 12.48 -13.29 -4.53
N HIS A 123 11.65 -14.33 -4.51
CA HIS A 123 12.11 -15.72 -4.65
C HIS A 123 13.32 -16.04 -3.74
N SER A 124 14.35 -16.67 -4.30
CA SER A 124 15.64 -17.00 -3.66
C SER A 124 16.72 -15.92 -3.84
N TRP A 125 16.41 -14.78 -4.47
CA TRP A 125 17.40 -13.74 -4.74
C TRP A 125 17.78 -12.93 -3.50
N PRO A 126 18.95 -12.27 -3.47
CA PRO A 126 19.30 -11.38 -2.36
C PRO A 126 18.24 -10.28 -2.15
N ALA A 127 17.73 -10.14 -0.93
CA ALA A 127 16.68 -9.16 -0.64
C ALA A 127 17.16 -7.73 -0.92
N VAL A 128 16.38 -6.99 -1.71
CA VAL A 128 16.61 -5.58 -2.00
C VAL A 128 16.07 -4.70 -0.88
N GLN A 129 16.62 -3.49 -0.77
CA GLN A 129 16.32 -2.57 0.33
C GLN A 129 15.66 -1.29 -0.19
N VAL A 130 14.62 -0.86 0.52
CA VAL A 130 13.89 0.39 0.32
C VAL A 130 14.02 1.23 1.59
N THR A 131 14.46 2.47 1.45
CA THR A 131 14.65 3.38 2.59
C THR A 131 14.07 4.75 2.31
N ASN A 132 13.40 5.33 3.29
CA ASN A 132 12.97 6.71 3.28
C ASN A 132 12.91 7.23 4.72
N LYS A 133 13.69 8.28 5.03
CA LYS A 133 13.75 8.88 6.37
C LYS A 133 12.43 9.53 6.81
N SER A 134 11.48 9.73 5.89
CA SER A 134 10.15 10.27 6.18
C SER A 134 9.06 9.18 6.21
N GLY A 135 9.44 7.90 6.06
CA GLY A 135 8.52 6.77 5.91
C GLY A 135 8.46 6.25 4.48
N VAL A 136 8.58 4.93 4.30
CA VAL A 136 8.52 4.28 2.99
C VAL A 136 7.09 4.32 2.47
N THR A 137 6.91 4.77 1.23
CA THR A 137 5.59 4.81 0.57
C THR A 137 5.35 3.61 -0.33
N VAL A 138 4.09 3.37 -0.67
CA VAL A 138 3.68 2.30 -1.59
C VAL A 138 4.42 2.40 -2.93
N VAL A 139 4.47 3.59 -3.56
CA VAL A 139 5.17 3.76 -4.84
C VAL A 139 6.66 3.48 -4.75
N GLN A 140 7.29 3.73 -3.60
CA GLN A 140 8.72 3.45 -3.39
C GLN A 140 8.99 1.94 -3.34
N VAL A 141 8.09 1.17 -2.70
CA VAL A 141 8.16 -0.29 -2.71
C VAL A 141 8.06 -0.80 -4.15
N MET A 142 7.04 -0.36 -4.90
CA MET A 142 6.82 -0.82 -6.27
C MET A 142 7.92 -0.38 -7.23
N LYS A 143 8.43 0.86 -7.14
CA LYS A 143 9.61 1.30 -7.90
C LYS A 143 10.83 0.44 -7.60
N SER A 144 10.97 -0.07 -6.38
CA SER A 144 12.07 -0.97 -6.05
C SER A 144 11.90 -2.36 -6.66
N LEU A 145 10.68 -2.90 -6.70
CA LEU A 145 10.38 -4.12 -7.46
C LEU A 145 10.65 -3.92 -8.95
N CYS A 146 10.22 -2.81 -9.54
CA CYS A 146 10.50 -2.53 -10.93
C CYS A 146 11.99 -2.52 -11.23
N ARG A 147 12.78 -1.77 -10.44
CA ARG A 147 14.24 -1.73 -10.59
C ARG A 147 14.91 -3.08 -10.39
N PHE A 148 14.32 -3.98 -9.59
CA PHE A 148 14.82 -5.33 -9.44
C PHE A 148 14.67 -6.12 -10.76
N PHE A 149 13.48 -6.10 -11.36
CA PHE A 149 13.20 -6.81 -12.61
C PHE A 149 13.82 -6.16 -13.85
N SER A 150 14.18 -4.87 -13.80
CA SER A 150 14.94 -4.19 -14.87
C SER A 150 16.43 -4.55 -14.92
N LYS A 151 16.93 -5.37 -13.99
CA LYS A 151 18.34 -5.76 -13.89
C LYS A 151 18.56 -7.22 -14.23
N ASP A 152 19.75 -7.51 -14.76
CA ASP A 152 20.40 -8.83 -14.78
C ASP A 152 19.47 -9.98 -15.21
N ASP A 153 18.68 -9.76 -16.27
CA ASP A 153 17.75 -10.72 -16.86
C ASP A 153 16.79 -11.38 -15.86
N HIS A 154 16.54 -10.74 -14.70
CA HIS A 154 15.66 -11.28 -13.68
C HIS A 154 14.25 -11.52 -14.21
N ARG A 155 13.74 -10.59 -15.03
CA ARG A 155 12.44 -10.76 -15.68
C ARG A 155 12.44 -11.97 -16.61
N GLU A 156 13.49 -12.16 -17.41
CA GLU A 156 13.59 -13.31 -18.31
C GLU A 156 13.71 -14.62 -17.53
N SER A 157 14.41 -14.59 -16.38
CA SER A 157 14.56 -15.72 -15.47
C SER A 157 13.25 -16.17 -14.82
N MET A 158 12.23 -15.31 -14.80
CA MET A 158 10.89 -15.68 -14.33
C MET A 158 10.13 -16.52 -15.36
N GLY A 159 10.51 -16.49 -16.64
CA GLY A 159 9.79 -17.18 -17.71
C GLY A 159 8.35 -16.65 -17.86
N ASP A 160 7.38 -17.55 -17.79
CA ASP A 160 5.94 -17.25 -17.77
C ASP A 160 5.46 -16.77 -16.40
N HIS A 161 6.18 -17.04 -15.32
CA HIS A 161 5.80 -16.72 -13.95
C HIS A 161 5.98 -15.23 -13.62
N THR A 162 5.21 -14.34 -14.23
CA THR A 162 5.42 -12.89 -14.10
C THR A 162 4.43 -12.17 -13.21
N GLY A 163 3.26 -12.75 -12.91
CA GLY A 163 2.22 -12.08 -12.14
C GLY A 163 2.50 -12.14 -10.64
N TRP A 164 2.44 -10.98 -9.99
CA TRP A 164 2.60 -10.85 -8.54
C TRP A 164 1.25 -10.86 -7.85
N THR A 165 1.09 -11.77 -6.91
CA THR A 165 -0.15 -12.02 -6.18
C THR A 165 -0.15 -11.46 -4.75
N GLY A 166 0.84 -10.63 -4.42
CA GLY A 166 0.97 -10.00 -3.10
C GLY A 166 2.16 -10.51 -2.27
N TRP A 167 2.11 -10.23 -0.98
CA TRP A 167 3.15 -10.64 -0.04
C TRP A 167 2.75 -11.95 0.66
N ASP A 168 3.60 -12.97 0.58
CA ASP A 168 3.40 -14.28 1.24
C ASP A 168 3.68 -14.18 2.74
N GLU A 169 4.71 -13.43 3.12
CA GLU A 169 5.11 -13.31 4.52
C GLU A 169 5.66 -11.92 4.82
N THR A 170 5.15 -11.33 5.92
CA THR A 170 5.71 -10.14 6.55
C THR A 170 6.40 -10.58 7.83
N LYS A 171 7.73 -10.43 7.90
CA LYS A 171 8.52 -10.86 9.06
C LYS A 171 9.66 -9.91 9.37
N LEU A 172 10.37 -10.18 10.46
CA LEU A 172 11.64 -9.52 10.78
C LEU A 172 12.81 -10.36 10.31
N ASP A 173 13.78 -9.73 9.65
CA ASP A 173 15.07 -10.38 9.36
C ASP A 173 15.92 -10.53 10.63
N ARG A 174 17.08 -11.20 10.51
CA ARG A 174 17.98 -11.45 11.65
C ARG A 174 18.48 -10.18 12.36
N LYS A 175 18.33 -9.00 11.74
CA LYS A 175 18.70 -7.70 12.30
C LYS A 175 17.47 -6.94 12.84
N GLY A 176 16.32 -7.59 12.96
CA GLY A 176 15.07 -6.98 13.43
C GLY A 176 14.42 -6.04 12.41
N ARG A 177 14.78 -6.15 11.13
CA ARG A 177 14.28 -5.23 10.09
C ARG A 177 13.10 -5.85 9.34
N LEU A 178 12.11 -5.02 8.98
CA LEU A 178 10.94 -5.49 8.23
C LEU A 178 11.35 -6.07 6.87
N LEU A 179 10.92 -7.29 6.62
CA LEU A 179 11.15 -8.07 5.41
C LEU A 179 9.80 -8.53 4.86
N LEU A 180 9.50 -8.08 3.64
CA LEU A 180 8.35 -8.54 2.86
C LEU A 180 8.82 -9.59 1.87
N ARG A 181 8.25 -10.78 1.95
CA ARG A 181 8.52 -11.85 0.98
C ARG A 181 7.43 -11.84 -0.06
N ALA A 182 7.80 -11.65 -1.33
CA ALA A 182 6.84 -11.77 -2.43
C ALA A 182 6.30 -13.20 -2.47
N MET A 183 4.98 -13.32 -2.70
CA MET A 183 4.36 -14.60 -3.05
C MET A 183 4.96 -15.16 -4.33
N TRP A 184 4.78 -16.47 -4.56
CA TRP A 184 5.13 -17.06 -5.85
C TRP A 184 4.44 -16.29 -6.97
N PHE A 185 5.20 -16.05 -8.04
CA PHE A 185 4.64 -15.43 -9.21
C PHE A 185 3.91 -16.49 -10.04
N ASP A 186 2.73 -16.16 -10.55
CA ASP A 186 1.90 -17.08 -11.34
C ASP A 186 2.21 -17.01 -12.83
N SER A 187 1.95 -18.13 -13.52
CA SER A 187 2.06 -18.32 -14.98
C SER A 187 0.92 -17.63 -15.73
#